data_AF-R8NGL4-F1
#
_entry.id   AF-R8NGL4-F1
#
_cell.length_a   1.000
_cell.length_b   1.000
_cell.length_c   1.000
_cell.angle_alpha   90.00
_cell.angle_beta   90.00
_cell.angle_gamma   90.00
#
_symmetry.space_group_name_H-M   'P 1'
#
loop_
_entity.id
_entity.type
_entity.pdbx_description
1 polymer ?
#
loop_
_entity_poly.entity_id
_entity_poly.type
_entity_poly.pdbx_seq_one_letter_code
_entity_poly.pdbx_strand_id
1 'polypeptide(L)'
;MNRRENGRLQKTIKVFATSAILATTLFAPIMTNNLDVHAETAQTATQFEQREFDLPGTGSFWDEAKREKRGEQKNYMPTGIYVKPNEQVTITVSGTQKIRAIIGTHQYDKEWGKEIDLSPGSNTISSPNGGVLGLDNFQSTGTVKV
;
A
#
# COMPACT_ATOMS: atom_id res chain seq x y z
N MET A 1 -26.79 -18.86 -57.03
CA MET A 1 -25.52 -18.89 -57.79
C MET A 1 -24.54 -17.93 -57.11
N ASN A 2 -23.33 -18.42 -56.76
CA ASN A 2 -22.08 -17.74 -56.31
C ASN A 2 -22.07 -17.01 -54.93
N ARG A 3 -21.53 -17.57 -53.83
CA ARG A 3 -20.10 -17.73 -53.36
C ARG A 3 -19.32 -16.39 -53.33
N ARG A 4 -19.10 -15.73 -52.18
CA ARG A 4 -18.29 -15.96 -50.95
C ARG A 4 -16.79 -15.57 -51.05
N GLU A 5 -16.43 -14.66 -50.14
CA GLU A 5 -15.14 -14.45 -49.42
C GLU A 5 -14.02 -13.69 -50.14
N ASN A 6 -13.80 -12.42 -49.74
CA ASN A 6 -12.67 -11.58 -50.14
C ASN A 6 -11.54 -11.59 -49.09
N GLY A 7 -10.44 -12.23 -49.47
CA GLY A 7 -9.03 -11.82 -49.33
C GLY A 7 -8.54 -11.12 -48.05
N ARG A 8 -7.80 -11.87 -47.23
CA ARG A 8 -6.99 -11.40 -46.09
C ARG A 8 -5.81 -10.50 -46.51
N LEU A 9 -5.62 -9.40 -45.79
CA LEU A 9 -4.38 -8.60 -45.74
C LEU A 9 -3.20 -9.48 -45.28
N GLN A 10 -2.12 -9.53 -46.05
CA GLN A 10 -0.83 -10.07 -45.60
C GLN A 10 0.21 -8.95 -45.58
N LYS A 11 0.66 -8.58 -44.37
CA LYS A 11 1.74 -7.63 -44.12
C LYS A 11 3.09 -8.31 -44.36
N THR A 12 3.98 -7.60 -45.04
CA THR A 12 5.35 -7.99 -45.37
C THR A 12 6.21 -8.16 -44.11
N ILE A 13 6.72 -9.37 -43.90
CA ILE A 13 7.73 -9.68 -42.88
C ILE A 13 9.11 -9.42 -43.49
N LYS A 14 9.87 -8.49 -42.89
CA LYS A 14 11.27 -8.24 -43.27
C LYS A 14 12.14 -9.34 -42.67
N VAL A 15 12.80 -10.12 -43.53
CA VAL A 15 13.74 -11.19 -43.16
C VAL A 15 15.12 -10.58 -42.94
N PHE A 16 15.72 -10.81 -41.76
CA PHE A 16 17.12 -10.47 -41.50
C PHE A 16 18.02 -11.54 -42.11
N ALA A 17 18.91 -11.13 -43.02
CA ALA A 17 19.88 -11.99 -43.67
C ALA A 17 21.03 -12.33 -42.71
N THR A 18 21.16 -13.59 -42.33
CA THR A 18 22.35 -14.15 -41.67
C THR A 18 23.35 -14.58 -42.75
N SER A 19 24.49 -13.91 -42.87
CA SER A 19 25.60 -14.40 -43.70
C SER A 19 26.61 -15.17 -42.84
N ALA A 20 27.07 -16.28 -43.40
CA ALA A 20 27.92 -17.28 -42.75
C ALA A 20 29.35 -16.79 -42.48
N ILE A 21 29.93 -17.36 -41.43
CA ILE A 21 31.25 -17.10 -40.85
C ILE A 21 32.36 -17.70 -41.75
N LEU A 22 33.39 -16.92 -42.06
CA LEU A 22 34.65 -17.43 -42.64
C LEU A 22 35.71 -17.52 -41.52
N ALA A 23 36.10 -18.74 -41.17
CA ALA A 23 37.11 -19.02 -40.15
C ALA A 23 38.52 -18.77 -40.72
N THR A 24 39.28 -17.88 -40.07
CA THR A 24 40.74 -17.84 -40.16
C THR A 24 41.29 -17.83 -38.75
N THR A 25 42.04 -18.88 -38.40
CA THR A 25 42.65 -19.06 -37.08
C THR A 25 43.88 -18.17 -36.95
N LEU A 26 43.78 -17.09 -36.18
CA LEU A 26 44.94 -16.46 -35.54
C LEU A 26 44.82 -16.68 -34.03
N PHE A 27 45.77 -17.44 -33.48
CA PHE A 27 45.96 -17.55 -32.03
C PHE A 27 46.49 -16.22 -31.50
N ALA A 28 45.61 -15.40 -30.94
CA ALA A 28 45.98 -14.30 -30.05
C ALA A 28 45.55 -14.70 -28.63
N PRO A 29 46.39 -14.50 -27.59
CA PRO A 29 45.93 -14.64 -26.22
C PRO A 29 44.87 -13.56 -25.97
N ILE A 30 43.61 -13.98 -25.86
CA ILE A 30 42.54 -13.11 -25.38
C ILE A 30 42.87 -12.89 -23.91
N MET A 31 43.30 -11.68 -23.54
CA MET A 31 43.23 -11.28 -22.14
C MET A 31 41.74 -11.31 -21.77
N THR A 32 41.34 -12.35 -21.06
CA THR A 32 40.02 -12.42 -20.44
C THR A 32 40.05 -11.36 -19.34
N ASN A 33 39.61 -10.14 -19.67
CA ASN A 33 39.11 -9.27 -18.63
C ASN A 33 37.87 -9.99 -18.10
N ASN A 34 38.01 -10.62 -16.95
CA ASN A 34 36.88 -11.14 -16.20
C ASN A 34 36.02 -9.92 -15.90
N LEU A 35 34.97 -9.70 -16.70
CA LEU A 35 33.92 -8.77 -16.32
C LEU A 35 33.18 -9.50 -15.20
N ASP A 36 33.61 -9.28 -13.96
CA ASP A 36 32.80 -9.55 -12.80
C ASP A 36 31.62 -8.58 -12.88
N VAL A 37 30.58 -9.02 -13.59
CA VAL A 37 29.26 -8.41 -13.50
C VAL A 37 28.73 -8.82 -12.15
N HIS A 38 29.11 -8.06 -11.13
CA HIS A 38 28.39 -8.06 -9.89
C HIS A 38 27.02 -7.48 -10.21
N ALA A 39 26.02 -8.35 -10.37
CA ALA A 39 24.65 -7.92 -10.23
C ALA A 39 24.49 -7.50 -8.77
N GLU A 40 24.86 -6.25 -8.46
CA GLU A 40 24.37 -5.59 -7.27
C GLU A 40 22.86 -5.56 -7.45
N THR A 41 22.19 -6.53 -6.85
CA THR A 41 20.78 -6.42 -6.50
C THR A 41 20.75 -5.20 -5.60
N ALA A 42 20.49 -4.03 -6.20
CA ALA A 42 20.18 -2.84 -5.45
C ALA A 42 19.04 -3.26 -4.53
N GLN A 43 19.36 -3.41 -3.24
CA GLN A 43 18.35 -3.60 -2.22
C GLN A 43 17.46 -2.40 -2.37
N THR A 44 16.28 -2.61 -2.95
CA THR A 44 15.25 -1.58 -3.08
C THR A 44 15.03 -1.07 -1.68
N ALA A 45 15.61 0.09 -1.35
CA ALA A 45 15.44 0.71 -0.06
C ALA A 45 13.92 0.83 0.12
N THR A 46 13.39 0.14 1.12
CA THR A 46 11.95 0.15 1.40
C THR A 46 11.62 1.60 1.75
N GLN A 47 11.11 2.36 0.78
CA GLN A 47 10.62 3.71 1.02
C GLN A 47 9.40 3.56 1.90
N PHE A 48 9.56 3.82 3.19
CA PHE A 48 8.43 3.95 4.09
C PHE A 48 7.73 5.25 3.76
N GLU A 49 6.48 5.15 3.34
CA GLU A 49 5.64 6.32 3.10
C GLU A 49 5.22 6.89 4.47
N GLN A 50 5.85 7.99 4.88
CA GLN A 50 5.39 8.76 6.03
C GLN A 50 4.19 9.60 5.60
N ARG A 51 3.06 9.43 6.28
CA ARG A 51 1.87 10.26 6.12
C ARG A 51 1.55 10.94 7.43
N GLU A 52 1.14 12.20 7.36
CA GLU A 52 0.75 13.00 8.51
C GLU A 52 -0.72 13.40 8.38
N PHE A 53 -1.43 13.37 9.51
CA PHE A 53 -2.84 13.67 9.59
C PHE A 53 -3.12 14.68 10.70
N ASP A 54 -3.89 15.72 10.37
CA ASP A 54 -4.48 16.63 11.35
C ASP A 54 -5.86 16.10 11.75
N LEU A 55 -5.95 15.52 12.95
CA LEU A 55 -7.14 14.83 13.43
C LEU A 55 -7.96 15.74 14.37
N PRO A 56 -9.06 16.37 13.90
CA PRO A 56 -9.89 17.25 14.72
C PRO A 56 -10.64 16.44 15.79
N GLY A 57 -10.87 17.06 16.95
CA GLY A 57 -11.68 16.49 18.01
C GLY A 57 -13.15 16.44 17.59
N THR A 58 -13.67 15.23 17.38
CA THR A 58 -15.05 15.00 16.93
C THR A 58 -16.01 14.71 18.07
N GLY A 59 -15.51 14.54 19.30
CA GLY A 59 -16.29 14.12 20.46
C GLY A 59 -16.75 12.67 20.37
N SER A 60 -17.61 12.29 21.31
CA SER A 60 -18.12 10.92 21.44
C SER A 60 -19.41 10.74 20.63
N PHE A 61 -19.33 9.96 19.54
CA PHE A 61 -20.50 9.59 18.74
C PHE A 61 -21.54 8.79 19.54
N TRP A 62 -21.12 8.10 20.60
CA TRP A 62 -21.99 7.32 21.49
C TRP A 62 -22.85 8.22 22.36
N ASP A 63 -22.23 9.22 22.98
CA ASP A 63 -22.96 10.19 23.80
C ASP A 63 -23.92 11.02 22.95
N GLU A 64 -23.50 11.33 21.72
CA GLU A 64 -24.33 12.01 20.72
C GLU A 64 -25.55 11.16 20.33
N ALA A 65 -25.33 9.90 19.93
CA ALA A 65 -26.41 9.00 19.55
C ALA A 65 -27.43 8.81 20.68
N LYS A 66 -26.93 8.68 21.92
CA LYS A 66 -27.77 8.58 23.12
C LYS A 66 -28.58 9.85 23.37
N ARG A 67 -27.97 11.02 23.22
CA ARG A 67 -28.67 12.32 23.35
C ARG A 67 -29.79 12.45 22.33
N GLU A 68 -29.53 12.04 21.09
CA GLU A 68 -30.48 12.09 19.98
C GLU A 68 -31.49 10.94 19.97
N LYS A 69 -31.34 9.96 20.88
CA LYS A 69 -32.17 8.73 20.94
C LYS A 69 -32.18 7.95 19.62
N ARG A 70 -31.05 7.91 18.92
CA ARG A 70 -30.86 7.14 17.69
C ARG A 70 -30.00 5.90 17.93
N GLY A 71 -29.95 5.02 16.93
CA GLY A 71 -29.00 3.92 16.91
C GLY A 71 -27.55 4.43 16.93
N GLU A 72 -26.71 3.76 17.70
CA GLU A 72 -25.29 4.10 17.84
C GLU A 72 -24.57 3.85 16.52
N GLN A 73 -23.76 4.83 16.11
CA GLN A 73 -22.94 4.73 14.91
C GLN A 73 -21.52 5.14 15.26
N LYS A 74 -20.57 4.25 15.02
CA LYS A 74 -19.15 4.54 15.12
C LYS A 74 -18.69 5.12 13.79
N ASN A 75 -18.06 6.29 13.85
CA ASN A 75 -17.39 6.92 12.73
C ASN A 75 -15.92 7.15 13.09
N TYR A 76 -15.09 7.27 12.06
CA TYR A 76 -13.66 7.55 12.18
C TYR A 76 -13.20 8.26 10.91
N MET A 77 -12.07 8.96 10.99
CA MET A 77 -11.41 9.59 9.85
C MET A 77 -10.67 8.52 9.03
N PRO A 78 -10.96 8.38 7.72
CA PRO A 78 -10.26 7.42 6.87
C PRO A 78 -8.84 7.92 6.54
N THR A 79 -7.84 7.05 6.65
CA THR A 79 -6.45 7.39 6.29
C THR A 79 -6.08 7.02 4.85
N GLY A 80 -6.87 6.14 4.22
CA GLY A 80 -6.54 5.54 2.93
C GLY A 80 -5.33 4.58 2.98
N ILE A 81 -4.92 4.14 4.17
CA ILE A 81 -3.85 3.16 4.37
C ILE A 81 -4.48 1.79 4.59
N TYR A 82 -4.04 0.79 3.83
CA TYR A 82 -4.42 -0.60 4.05
C TYR A 82 -3.32 -1.33 4.80
N VAL A 83 -3.68 -2.01 5.89
CA VAL A 83 -2.78 -2.80 6.72
C VAL A 83 -3.03 -4.27 6.46
N LYS A 84 -2.01 -5.03 6.11
CA LYS A 84 -2.14 -6.48 5.86
C LYS A 84 -2.39 -7.23 7.18
N PRO A 85 -2.96 -8.45 7.11
CA PRO A 85 -3.01 -9.37 8.25
C PRO A 85 -1.66 -9.47 8.97
N ASN A 86 -1.67 -9.19 10.27
CA ASN A 86 -0.51 -9.22 11.18
C ASN A 86 0.63 -8.24 10.85
N GLU A 87 0.42 -7.31 9.92
CA GLU A 87 1.38 -6.25 9.65
C GLU A 87 1.46 -5.29 10.85
N GLN A 88 2.69 -4.90 11.19
CA GLN A 88 2.94 -3.93 12.24
C GLN A 88 3.02 -2.54 11.65
N VAL A 89 2.25 -1.61 12.22
CA VAL A 89 2.25 -0.21 11.84
C VAL A 89 2.63 0.60 13.07
N THR A 90 3.58 1.50 12.91
CA THR A 90 3.98 2.46 13.94
C THR A 90 3.27 3.77 13.68
N ILE A 91 2.54 4.26 14.68
CA ILE A 91 1.80 5.52 14.64
C ILE A 91 2.35 6.42 15.75
N THR A 92 2.71 7.66 15.39
CA THR A 92 3.22 8.64 16.34
C THR A 92 2.14 9.66 16.67
N VAL A 93 1.66 9.66 17.90
CA VAL A 93 0.61 10.58 18.33
C VAL A 93 1.22 11.78 19.04
N SER A 94 0.95 12.96 18.52
CA SER A 94 1.40 14.22 19.11
C SER A 94 0.53 14.64 20.29
N GLY A 95 1.04 15.54 21.14
CA GLY A 95 0.27 16.17 22.21
C GLY A 95 0.18 15.32 23.48
N THR A 96 -0.95 15.41 24.19
CA THR A 96 -1.15 14.79 25.51
C THR A 96 -2.40 13.93 25.61
N GLN A 97 -3.26 13.98 24.61
CA GLN A 97 -4.54 13.28 24.60
C GLN A 97 -4.40 11.91 23.95
N LYS A 98 -5.16 10.94 24.45
CA LYS A 98 -5.30 9.64 23.78
C LYS A 98 -6.29 9.76 22.64
N ILE A 99 -6.01 9.05 21.57
CA ILE A 99 -6.87 8.86 20.41
C ILE A 99 -7.08 7.36 20.18
N ARG A 100 -7.84 6.99 19.15
CA ARG A 100 -8.08 5.61 18.79
C ARG A 100 -7.71 5.34 17.33
N ALA A 101 -7.07 4.20 17.08
CA ALA A 101 -6.92 3.64 15.75
C ALA A 101 -7.86 2.44 15.59
N ILE A 102 -8.36 2.27 14.37
CA ILE A 102 -9.26 1.18 13.99
C ILE A 102 -8.67 0.53 12.74
N ILE A 103 -8.42 -0.78 12.77
CA ILE A 103 -7.98 -1.52 11.59
C ILE A 103 -9.11 -2.46 11.16
N GLY A 104 -9.76 -2.10 10.06
CA GLY A 104 -10.92 -2.79 9.50
C GLY A 104 -12.14 -1.88 9.38
N THR A 105 -13.06 -2.24 8.48
CA THR A 105 -14.26 -1.48 8.14
C THR A 105 -15.51 -2.26 8.53
N HIS A 106 -16.31 -1.68 9.42
CA HIS A 106 -17.58 -2.28 9.80
C HIS A 106 -18.48 -2.50 8.58
N GLN A 107 -19.15 -3.67 8.53
CA GLN A 107 -20.03 -4.12 7.44
C GLN A 107 -19.34 -4.46 6.11
N TYR A 108 -18.05 -4.13 5.97
CA TYR A 108 -17.23 -4.58 4.84
C TYR A 108 -16.45 -5.85 5.22
N ASP A 109 -15.78 -5.82 6.36
CA ASP A 109 -15.05 -6.98 6.87
C ASP A 109 -15.99 -7.95 7.57
N LYS A 110 -15.62 -9.24 7.52
CA LYS A 110 -16.40 -10.32 8.16
C LYS A 110 -16.50 -10.14 9.67
N GLU A 111 -15.43 -9.63 10.27
CA GLU A 111 -15.36 -9.30 11.69
C GLU A 111 -15.27 -7.79 11.85
N TRP A 112 -15.68 -7.29 13.03
CA TRP A 112 -15.54 -5.88 13.34
C TRP A 112 -14.06 -5.46 13.34
N GLY A 113 -13.77 -4.24 12.89
CA GLY A 113 -12.41 -3.70 12.85
C GLY A 113 -11.78 -3.62 14.25
N LYS A 114 -10.50 -4.00 14.37
CA LYS A 114 -9.83 -4.00 15.67
C LYS A 114 -9.60 -2.57 16.16
N GLU A 115 -10.18 -2.23 17.31
CA GLU A 115 -10.01 -0.93 17.96
C GLU A 115 -8.84 -0.95 18.94
N ILE A 116 -7.98 0.08 18.87
CA ILE A 116 -6.77 0.18 19.68
C ILE A 116 -6.60 1.63 20.13
N ASP A 117 -6.58 1.86 21.44
CA ASP A 117 -6.31 3.19 21.98
C ASP A 117 -4.81 3.50 21.86
N LEU A 118 -4.49 4.67 21.32
CA LEU A 118 -3.14 5.17 21.14
C LEU A 118 -2.82 6.22 22.21
N SER A 119 -1.69 6.04 22.89
CA SER A 119 -1.18 7.05 23.83
C SER A 119 -0.29 8.06 23.11
N PRO A 120 -0.09 9.27 23.64
CA PRO A 120 0.92 10.18 23.11
C PRO A 120 2.29 9.52 22.97
N GLY A 121 2.98 9.79 21.87
CA GLY A 121 4.25 9.15 21.49
C GLY A 121 4.08 8.04 20.46
N SER A 122 5.06 7.15 20.38
CA SER A 122 5.11 6.07 19.39
C SER A 122 4.32 4.84 19.86
N ASN A 123 3.42 4.34 19.01
CA ASN A 123 2.60 3.17 19.26
C ASN A 123 2.76 2.19 18.10
N THR A 124 3.10 0.93 18.38
CA THR A 124 3.12 -0.13 17.37
C THR A 124 1.87 -0.98 17.50
N ILE A 125 1.10 -1.05 16.43
CA ILE A 125 -0.19 -1.75 16.40
C ILE A 125 -0.24 -2.76 15.26
N SER A 126 -1.10 -3.77 15.41
CA SER A 126 -1.37 -4.78 14.37
C SER A 126 -2.77 -5.36 14.51
N SER A 127 -3.31 -5.90 13.42
CA SER A 127 -4.60 -6.60 13.38
C SER A 127 -4.44 -7.98 12.73
N PRO A 128 -4.95 -9.07 13.32
CA PRO A 128 -4.89 -10.41 12.72
C PRO A 128 -5.51 -10.49 11.33
N ASN A 129 -6.59 -9.73 11.11
CA ASN A 129 -7.35 -9.74 9.85
C ASN A 129 -6.86 -8.69 8.85
N GLY A 130 -6.02 -7.73 9.29
CA GLY A 130 -5.72 -6.54 8.52
C GLY A 130 -6.96 -5.66 8.32
N GLY A 131 -6.91 -4.77 7.34
CA GLY A 131 -8.00 -3.88 6.99
C GLY A 131 -7.55 -2.44 6.75
N VAL A 132 -8.50 -1.58 6.39
CA VAL A 132 -8.24 -0.14 6.23
C VAL A 132 -8.05 0.49 7.61
N LEU A 133 -7.00 1.31 7.75
CA LEU A 133 -6.71 2.07 8.95
C LEU A 133 -7.59 3.33 9.02
N GLY A 134 -8.30 3.47 10.12
CA GLY A 134 -9.03 4.67 10.51
C GLY A 134 -8.47 5.26 11.81
N LEU A 135 -8.64 6.57 11.98
CA LEU A 135 -8.26 7.31 13.18
C LEU A 135 -9.47 8.03 13.77
N ASP A 136 -9.60 8.01 15.08
CA ASP A 136 -10.70 8.63 15.81
C ASP A 136 -10.15 9.46 16.98
N ASN A 137 -10.37 10.77 16.91
CA ASN A 137 -10.12 11.69 18.01
C ASN A 137 -11.45 11.98 18.71
N PHE A 138 -11.79 11.10 19.64
CA PHE A 138 -13.03 11.16 20.42
C PHE A 138 -13.07 12.30 21.46
N GLN A 139 -12.08 13.20 21.46
CA GLN A 139 -12.05 14.39 22.31
C GLN A 139 -13.01 15.45 21.76
N SER A 140 -13.69 16.19 22.64
CA SER A 140 -14.68 17.19 22.22
C SER A 140 -14.08 18.45 21.57
N THR A 141 -12.78 18.68 21.74
CA THR A 141 -12.05 19.85 21.22
C THR A 141 -10.60 19.50 20.94
N GLY A 142 -9.90 20.36 20.19
CA GLY A 142 -8.48 20.22 19.88
C GLY A 142 -8.21 19.51 18.56
N THR A 143 -6.96 19.51 18.12
CA THR A 143 -6.49 18.79 16.93
C THR A 143 -5.23 18.04 17.31
N VAL A 144 -5.18 16.75 16.98
CA VAL A 144 -4.05 15.88 17.26
C VAL A 144 -3.34 15.58 15.94
N LYS A 145 -2.04 15.85 15.89
CA LYS A 145 -1.19 15.43 14.77
C LYS A 145 -0.78 13.97 14.94
N VAL A 146 -0.99 13.18 13.88
CA VAL A 146 -0.75 11.73 13.84
C VAL A 146 0.06 11.36 12.62
#